data_AF-A0A081CJT1-F1
#
_entry.id   AF-A0A081CJT1-F1
#
_cell.length_a   1.000
_cell.length_b   1.000
_cell.length_c   1.000
_cell.angle_alpha   90.00
_cell.angle_beta   90.00
_cell.angle_gamma   90.00
#
_symmetry.space_group_name_H-M   'P 1'
#
loop_
_entity.id
_entity.type
_entity.pdbx_description
1 polymer ?
#
loop_
_entity_poly.entity_id
_entity_poly.type
_entity_poly.pdbx_seq_one_letter_code
_entity_poly.pdbx_strand_id
1 'polypeptide(L)'
;MKFTLPFLALILAFTGHTFGSPLPADAHVAQHHAAVLLKLNDGRTASCQLAQPRAHHAAQVVSSALVASAKMACKEPGQDSSVERGDARGKLFTCESGQNVSADEANDTIRAACKENFGLHEVL
;
A
#
# COMPACT_ATOMS: atom_id res chain seq x y z
N MET A 1 -50.65 30.33 57.69
CA MET A 1 -50.49 31.30 56.58
C MET A 1 -49.28 30.81 55.78
N LYS A 2 -49.31 30.45 54.48
CA LYS A 2 -50.21 30.82 53.34
C LYS A 2 -50.28 32.35 53.17
N PHE A 3 -49.80 32.98 52.09
CA PHE A 3 -49.09 32.53 50.86
C PHE A 3 -47.90 33.51 50.57
N THR A 4 -47.20 33.66 49.44
CA THR A 4 -47.34 33.17 48.03
C THR A 4 -45.98 33.21 47.28
N LEU A 5 -45.90 32.51 46.13
CA LEU A 5 -44.97 32.75 45.00
C LEU A 5 -45.57 33.82 44.05
N PRO A 6 -44.88 34.42 43.03
CA PRO A 6 -43.75 33.85 42.28
C PRO A 6 -42.59 34.79 41.86
N PHE A 7 -41.46 34.18 41.53
CA PHE A 7 -40.68 34.56 40.34
C PHE A 7 -40.49 33.30 39.49
N LEU A 8 -40.70 33.43 38.18
CA LEU A 8 -40.81 32.33 37.21
C LEU A 8 -39.96 32.69 35.97
N ALA A 9 -39.48 31.67 35.26
CA ALA A 9 -38.27 31.69 34.41
C ALA A 9 -36.98 31.79 35.25
N LEU A 10 -35.88 31.14 34.87
CA LEU A 10 -35.54 30.65 33.53
C LEU A 10 -35.59 29.12 33.40
N ILE A 11 -36.30 28.62 32.38
CA ILE A 11 -36.13 27.25 31.89
C ILE A 11 -34.88 27.22 31.02
N LEU A 12 -33.94 26.33 31.31
CA LEU A 12 -33.00 25.81 30.31
C LEU A 12 -32.54 24.41 30.73
N ALA A 13 -33.22 23.39 30.20
CA ALA A 13 -32.89 22.01 30.45
C ALA A 13 -31.56 21.66 29.77
N PHE A 14 -30.49 21.52 30.56
CA PHE A 14 -29.21 20.99 30.08
C PHE A 14 -29.23 19.45 29.93
N THR A 15 -30.31 18.93 29.32
CA THR A 15 -30.30 17.64 28.61
C THR A 15 -29.55 17.81 27.28
N GLY A 16 -28.32 18.34 27.36
CA GLY A 16 -27.40 18.45 26.23
C GLY A 16 -26.84 17.06 25.95
N HIS A 17 -27.18 16.52 24.78
CA HIS A 17 -26.87 15.15 24.40
C HIS A 17 -25.39 14.78 24.63
N THR A 18 -25.17 13.51 24.98
CA THR A 18 -23.86 12.86 24.85
C THR A 18 -23.47 12.78 23.37
N PHE A 19 -22.99 13.89 22.82
CA PHE A 19 -22.18 13.91 21.60
C PHE A 19 -20.83 13.25 21.92
N GLY A 20 -20.86 11.93 22.09
CA GLY A 20 -19.72 11.09 21.75
C GLY A 20 -19.53 11.23 20.25
N SER A 21 -18.77 12.25 19.85
CA SER A 21 -18.44 12.47 18.45
C SER A 21 -17.92 11.16 17.87
N PRO A 22 -18.52 10.58 16.82
CA PRO A 22 -17.80 9.59 16.05
C PRO A 22 -16.52 10.29 15.59
N LEU A 23 -15.36 9.80 16.01
CA LEU A 23 -14.11 10.26 15.41
C LEU A 23 -14.26 10.06 13.90
N PRO A 24 -13.97 11.06 13.05
CA PRO A 24 -14.12 10.90 11.61
C PRO A 24 -13.30 9.69 11.19
N ALA A 25 -14.01 8.66 10.74
CA ALA A 25 -13.43 7.35 10.43
C ALA A 25 -12.69 7.36 9.08
N ASP A 26 -12.35 8.55 8.58
CA ASP A 26 -11.29 8.83 7.62
C ASP A 26 -9.90 8.56 8.25
N ALA A 27 -9.77 7.37 8.83
CA ALA A 27 -8.57 6.60 8.68
C ALA A 27 -8.40 6.31 7.18
N HIS A 28 -7.91 7.33 6.45
CA HIS A 28 -7.01 7.13 5.33
C HIS A 28 -5.81 6.36 5.88
N VAL A 29 -5.98 5.05 6.04
CA VAL A 29 -4.91 4.09 6.25
C VAL A 29 -4.00 4.30 5.06
N ALA A 30 -2.89 5.01 5.28
CA ALA A 30 -1.99 5.42 4.21
C ALA A 30 -1.62 4.16 3.42
N GLN A 31 -2.18 4.04 2.21
CA GLN A 31 -1.93 2.88 1.38
C GLN A 31 -0.51 3.03 0.86
N HIS A 32 0.43 2.55 1.67
CA HIS A 32 1.80 2.38 1.27
C HIS A 32 1.78 1.43 0.09
N HIS A 33 1.86 1.99 -1.11
CA HIS A 33 2.03 1.21 -2.31
C HIS A 33 3.51 0.86 -2.46
N ALA A 34 3.77 -0.27 -3.11
CA ALA A 34 5.07 -0.54 -3.70
C ALA A 34 4.86 -1.32 -5.00
N ALA A 35 5.84 -1.26 -5.88
CA ALA A 35 5.88 -2.15 -7.03
C ALA A 35 7.29 -2.70 -7.23
N VAL A 36 7.36 -3.93 -7.74
CA VAL A 36 8.58 -4.53 -8.30
C VAL A 36 8.38 -4.66 -9.81
N LEU A 37 9.21 -4.00 -10.60
CA LEU A 37 9.27 -4.20 -12.05
C LEU A 37 10.43 -5.14 -12.38
N LEU A 38 10.18 -6.18 -13.15
CA LEU A 38 11.19 -7.06 -13.71
C LEU A 38 11.20 -6.91 -15.24
N LYS A 39 12.27 -6.29 -15.74
CA LYS A 39 12.54 -6.18 -17.16
C LYS A 39 13.00 -7.53 -17.71
N LEU A 40 12.25 -8.07 -18.66
CA LEU A 40 12.48 -9.36 -19.31
C LEU A 40 13.45 -9.19 -20.50
N ASN A 41 14.10 -10.28 -20.92
CA ASN A 41 15.11 -10.23 -21.99
C ASN A 41 14.52 -10.12 -23.41
N ASP A 42 13.21 -10.28 -23.58
CA ASP A 42 12.47 -10.01 -24.81
C ASP A 42 11.99 -8.55 -24.95
N GLY A 43 12.26 -7.72 -23.93
CA GLY A 43 11.88 -6.30 -23.89
C GLY A 43 10.58 -5.99 -23.15
N ARG A 44 9.77 -7.00 -22.78
CA ARG A 44 8.59 -6.83 -21.92
C ARG A 44 9.01 -6.47 -20.49
N THR A 45 8.09 -5.90 -19.72
CA THR A 45 8.26 -5.65 -18.28
C THR A 45 7.16 -6.34 -17.49
N ALA A 46 7.53 -7.37 -16.71
CA ALA A 46 6.64 -7.93 -15.71
C ALA A 46 6.55 -6.98 -14.50
N SER A 47 5.36 -6.83 -13.92
CA SER A 47 5.08 -5.95 -12.79
C SER A 47 4.44 -6.74 -11.67
N CYS A 48 4.87 -6.47 -10.43
CA CYS A 48 4.19 -6.89 -9.21
C CYS A 48 3.79 -5.67 -8.40
N GLN A 49 2.49 -5.42 -8.26
CA GLN A 49 1.93 -4.29 -7.53
C GLN A 49 1.45 -4.73 -6.14
N LEU A 50 1.90 -4.03 -5.10
CA LEU A 50 1.61 -4.35 -3.70
C LEU A 50 0.88 -3.17 -3.05
N ALA A 51 -0.36 -3.41 -2.61
CA ALA A 51 -1.26 -2.39 -2.05
C ALA A 51 -1.73 -2.79 -0.64
N GLN A 52 -0.77 -3.04 0.26
CA GLN A 52 -1.00 -3.52 1.61
C GLN A 52 -0.19 -2.71 2.64
N PRO A 53 -0.56 -2.66 3.93
CA PRO A 53 0.09 -1.81 4.93
C PRO A 53 1.61 -2.03 5.12
N ARG A 54 2.16 -3.14 4.61
CA ARG A 54 3.60 -3.46 4.60
C ARG A 54 4.19 -3.61 3.19
N ALA A 55 3.63 -2.95 2.17
CA ALA A 55 4.04 -3.16 0.77
C ALA A 55 5.54 -2.95 0.52
N HIS A 56 6.19 -1.99 1.19
CA HIS A 56 7.65 -1.80 1.08
C HIS A 56 8.42 -3.07 1.49
N HIS A 57 8.03 -3.69 2.61
CA HIS A 57 8.67 -4.92 3.08
C HIS A 57 8.35 -6.10 2.16
N ALA A 58 7.12 -6.21 1.68
CA ALA A 58 6.75 -7.22 0.69
C ALA A 58 7.50 -7.05 -0.65
N ALA A 59 7.74 -5.81 -1.09
CA ALA A 59 8.52 -5.53 -2.29
C ALA A 59 10.00 -5.88 -2.09
N GLN A 60 10.55 -5.61 -0.89
CA GLN A 60 11.88 -6.12 -0.50
C GLN A 60 11.94 -7.65 -0.51
N VAL A 61 10.92 -8.35 0.00
CA VAL A 61 10.85 -9.81 -0.01
C VAL A 61 10.77 -10.35 -1.45
N VAL A 62 9.92 -9.79 -2.30
CA VAL A 62 9.82 -10.17 -3.73
C VAL A 62 11.14 -9.90 -4.46
N SER A 63 11.78 -8.74 -4.28
CA SER A 63 13.08 -8.46 -4.90
C SER A 63 14.19 -9.36 -4.37
N SER A 64 14.13 -9.72 -3.08
CA SER A 64 15.08 -10.66 -2.46
C SER A 64 14.92 -12.07 -3.00
N ALA A 65 13.68 -12.54 -3.22
CA ALA A 65 13.39 -13.82 -3.84
C ALA A 65 13.88 -13.88 -5.29
N LEU A 66 13.69 -12.80 -6.05
CA LEU A 66 14.23 -12.66 -7.42
C LEU A 66 15.76 -12.74 -7.45
N VAL A 67 16.46 -12.06 -6.54
CA VAL A 67 17.93 -12.15 -6.44
C VAL A 67 18.39 -13.52 -5.93
N ALA A 68 17.69 -14.12 -4.97
CA ALA A 68 18.01 -15.43 -4.39
C ALA A 68 17.90 -16.59 -5.40
N SER A 69 17.13 -16.41 -6.48
CA SER A 69 17.10 -17.35 -7.61
C SER A 69 18.41 -17.44 -8.40
N ALA A 70 19.34 -16.49 -8.18
CA ALA A 70 20.56 -16.22 -8.96
C ALA A 70 20.31 -15.90 -10.45
N LYS A 71 19.07 -15.60 -10.83
CA LYS A 71 18.65 -15.37 -12.23
C LYS A 71 18.25 -13.92 -12.55
N MET A 72 18.06 -13.07 -11.53
CA MET A 72 17.74 -11.65 -11.69
C MET A 72 18.64 -10.79 -10.80
N ALA A 73 18.89 -9.55 -11.22
CA ALA A 73 19.53 -8.54 -10.39
C ALA A 73 18.51 -7.43 -10.07
N CYS A 74 18.32 -7.12 -8.79
CA CYS A 74 17.42 -6.04 -8.34
C CYS A 74 18.24 -4.86 -7.79
N LYS A 75 17.80 -3.65 -8.12
CA LYS A 75 18.31 -2.39 -7.58
C LYS A 75 17.44 -1.96 -6.40
N GLU A 76 18.07 -1.55 -5.30
CA GLU A 76 17.35 -0.94 -4.19
C GLU A 76 16.67 0.38 -4.63
N PRO A 77 15.51 0.73 -4.06
CA PRO A 77 14.77 1.92 -4.43
C PRO A 77 15.53 3.17 -3.99
N GLY A 78 15.96 3.98 -4.96
CA GLY A 78 16.53 5.30 -4.70
C GLY A 78 15.54 6.25 -4.04
N GLN A 79 16.03 7.38 -3.55
CA GLN A 79 15.19 8.38 -2.87
C GLN A 79 14.11 8.98 -3.81
N ASP A 80 14.39 8.99 -5.12
CA ASP A 80 13.47 9.43 -6.18
C ASP A 80 12.64 8.29 -6.79
N SER A 81 12.84 7.02 -6.38
CA SER A 81 12.16 5.84 -6.94
C SER A 81 10.72 5.72 -6.42
N SER A 82 9.87 6.68 -6.80
CA SER A 82 8.45 6.74 -6.44
C SER A 82 7.55 6.05 -7.47
N VAL A 83 6.47 5.43 -7.00
CA VAL A 83 5.30 5.06 -7.83
C VAL A 83 4.16 5.96 -7.41
N GLU A 84 3.64 6.79 -8.31
CA GLU A 84 2.41 7.54 -8.05
C GLU A 84 1.19 6.71 -8.50
N ARG A 85 0.26 6.44 -7.57
CA ARG A 85 -1.00 5.76 -7.85
C ARG A 85 -2.14 6.51 -7.15
N GLY A 86 -2.73 7.48 -7.85
CA GLY A 86 -3.58 8.49 -7.19
C GLY A 86 -2.75 9.33 -6.21
N ASP A 87 -3.37 9.76 -5.11
CA ASP A 87 -2.76 10.69 -4.13
C ASP A 87 -1.64 10.07 -3.26
N ALA A 88 -1.28 8.79 -3.48
CA ALA A 88 -0.32 8.06 -2.67
C ALA A 88 0.98 7.76 -3.45
N ARG A 89 2.11 8.23 -2.90
CA ARG A 89 3.46 7.85 -3.35
C ARG A 89 3.89 6.52 -2.70
N GLY A 90 4.02 5.49 -3.53
CA GLY A 90 4.68 4.23 -3.20
C GLY A 90 6.17 4.21 -3.56
N LYS A 91 6.87 3.11 -3.26
CA LYS A 91 8.25 2.88 -3.72
C LYS A 91 8.34 1.92 -4.92
N LEU A 92 9.28 2.19 -5.82
CA LEU A 92 9.58 1.39 -7.00
C LEU A 92 10.89 0.62 -6.85
N PHE A 93 10.82 -0.70 -6.93
CA PHE A 93 11.96 -1.61 -7.00
C PHE A 93 12.12 -2.06 -8.46
N THR A 94 13.34 -1.99 -9.01
CA THR A 94 13.60 -2.34 -10.41
C THR A 94 14.59 -3.48 -10.50
N CYS A 95 14.16 -4.56 -11.15
CA CYS A 95 14.93 -5.77 -11.40
C CYS A 95 15.12 -5.98 -12.91
N GLU A 96 16.22 -6.63 -13.29
CA GLU A 96 16.52 -6.99 -14.67
C GLU A 96 16.85 -8.50 -14.75
N SER A 97 16.31 -9.19 -15.75
CA SER A 97 16.55 -10.61 -15.98
C SER A 97 17.97 -10.87 -16.48
N GLY A 98 18.59 -11.96 -16.02
CA GLY A 98 19.88 -12.42 -16.53
C GLY A 98 19.80 -12.83 -18.00
N GLN A 99 20.90 -12.65 -18.74
CA GLN A 99 20.96 -12.90 -20.19
C GLN A 99 20.63 -14.35 -20.58
N ASN A 100 20.94 -15.31 -19.71
CA ASN A 100 20.76 -16.76 -19.93
C ASN A 100 19.38 -17.28 -19.43
N VAL A 101 18.47 -16.40 -19.02
CA VAL A 101 17.19 -16.75 -18.38
C VAL A 101 16.07 -16.40 -19.35
N SER A 102 15.13 -17.32 -19.59
CA SER A 102 14.05 -17.04 -20.55
C SER A 102 13.04 -16.03 -19.99
N ALA A 103 12.42 -15.23 -20.86
CA ALA A 103 11.42 -14.24 -20.46
C ALA A 103 10.27 -14.87 -19.67
N ASP A 104 9.82 -16.06 -20.07
CA ASP A 104 8.70 -16.74 -19.42
C ASP A 104 9.10 -17.37 -18.07
N GLU A 105 10.31 -17.94 -17.95
CA GLU A 105 10.88 -18.38 -16.66
C GLU A 105 11.04 -17.21 -15.67
N ALA A 106 11.51 -16.06 -16.16
CA ALA A 106 11.66 -14.86 -15.36
C ALA A 106 10.30 -14.28 -14.92
N ASN A 107 9.33 -14.26 -15.84
CA ASN A 107 7.94 -13.86 -15.60
C ASN A 107 7.22 -14.78 -14.60
N ASP A 108 7.40 -16.11 -14.69
CA ASP A 108 6.84 -17.06 -13.73
C ASP A 108 7.50 -16.95 -12.34
N THR A 109 8.80 -16.62 -12.28
CA THR A 109 9.51 -16.40 -11.01
C THR A 109 8.95 -15.16 -10.27
N ILE A 110 8.79 -14.01 -10.96
CA ILE A 110 8.15 -12.84 -10.32
C ILE A 110 6.68 -13.09 -10.01
N ARG A 111 5.94 -13.80 -10.87
CA ARG A 111 4.53 -14.16 -10.66
C ARG A 111 4.33 -15.00 -9.39
N ALA A 112 5.19 -15.99 -9.15
CA ALA A 112 5.17 -16.81 -7.95
C ALA A 112 5.42 -15.96 -6.69
N ALA A 113 6.55 -15.25 -6.64
CA ALA A 113 6.91 -14.40 -5.51
C ALA A 113 5.86 -13.30 -5.24
N CYS A 114 5.29 -12.72 -6.29
CA CYS A 114 4.23 -11.72 -6.19
C CYS A 114 2.95 -12.30 -5.55
N LYS A 115 2.52 -13.48 -6.02
CA LYS A 115 1.34 -14.19 -5.49
C LYS A 115 1.50 -14.56 -4.02
N GLU A 116 2.69 -15.03 -3.62
CA GLU A 116 3.02 -15.34 -2.22
C GLU A 116 2.97 -14.11 -1.30
N ASN A 117 3.21 -12.93 -1.86
CA ASN A 117 3.18 -11.64 -1.15
C ASN A 117 1.85 -10.87 -1.33
N PHE A 118 0.79 -11.53 -1.83
CA PHE A 118 -0.53 -10.95 -2.09
C PHE A 118 -0.54 -9.77 -3.08
N GLY A 119 0.44 -9.72 -3.97
CA GLY A 119 0.53 -8.70 -5.02
C GLY A 119 -0.25 -9.05 -6.28
N LEU A 120 -0.57 -8.03 -7.07
CA LEU A 120 -1.15 -8.15 -8.41
C LEU A 120 -0.03 -8.23 -9.45
N HIS A 121 0.01 -9.33 -10.20
CA HIS A 121 0.99 -9.57 -11.26
C HIS A 121 0.43 -9.19 -12.63
N GLU A 122 1.15 -8.33 -13.35
CA GLU A 122 0.81 -7.85 -14.70
C GLU A 122 2.04 -7.94 -15.62
N VAL A 123 1.85 -7.85 -16.94
CA VAL A 123 2.93 -7.79 -17.94
C VAL A 123 2.63 -6.67 -18.92
N LEU A 124 3.65 -5.86 -19.21
CA LEU A 124 3.64 -4.66 -20.04
C LEU A 124 4.59 -4.83 -21.24
#